data_AF-A0A7J8PLT4-F1
#
_entry.id   AF-A0A7J8PLT4-F1
#
_cell.length_a   1.000
_cell.length_b   1.000
_cell.length_c   1.000
_cell.angle_alpha   90.00
_cell.angle_beta   90.00
_cell.angle_gamma   90.00
#
_symmetry.space_group_name_H-M   'P 1'
#
loop_
_entity.id
_entity.type
_entity.pdbx_description
1 polymer ?
#
loop_
_entity_poly.entity_id
_entity_poly.type
_entity_poly.pdbx_seq_one_letter_code
_entity_poly.pdbx_strand_id
1 'polypeptide(L)'
;MANLLLFITRSFFKLCSFSLLILFLISCSSFPSTEAYDPLDPNGNITIKWDIMSWTSDGYVVSIFFSLLVTIYNFQQYRHIQAPGWKLGWTWAKKEVIWSMMGGETTEQGDCSRFKGNIPHCCNKHPTVVDLLPGTPYNQQIANCCKGGVLNSWAQDPATAASSFQLSVGQSGTTNKTVRVPVNFTLKAPGPGYTCGPAKIVKPSRFVTPDGRRETQAMMTWNVACTYSQFLAQEAPSCCVSFSSFCNDTIVPCSKCACGCQNTSQPGSCVESKASHIAPFVNSYTPLVRCTSHMCPVRVHWHIKLNYKEYWRVKITITNFNYNMNYTQWNLVVQHP
;
A
#
# COMPACT_ATOMS: atom_id res chain seq x y z
N MET A 1 -43.82 24.93 51.08
CA MET A 1 -43.57 25.14 49.63
C MET A 1 -42.10 25.07 49.23
N ALA A 2 -41.13 25.51 50.04
CA ALA A 2 -39.69 25.52 49.66
C ALA A 2 -39.07 24.12 49.41
N ASN A 3 -39.44 23.10 50.18
CA ASN A 3 -38.86 21.74 50.03
C ASN A 3 -39.33 21.00 48.77
N LEU A 4 -40.51 21.33 48.24
CA LEU A 4 -41.03 20.70 47.02
C LEU A 4 -40.30 21.24 45.78
N LEU A 5 -40.03 22.55 45.73
CA LEU A 5 -39.24 23.19 44.67
C LEU A 5 -37.79 22.69 44.61
N LEU A 6 -37.16 22.41 45.77
CA LEU A 6 -35.82 21.83 45.85
C LEU A 6 -35.75 20.36 45.36
N PHE A 7 -36.80 19.58 45.59
CA PHE A 7 -36.88 18.21 45.09
C PHE A 7 -37.11 18.16 43.57
N ILE A 8 -37.97 19.03 43.06
CA ILE A 8 -38.26 19.14 41.63
C ILE A 8 -37.00 19.58 40.87
N THR A 9 -36.32 20.63 41.33
CA THR A 9 -35.06 21.11 40.71
C THR A 9 -33.97 20.05 40.68
N ARG A 10 -33.73 19.32 41.79
CA ARG A 10 -32.77 18.20 41.82
C ARG A 10 -33.13 17.06 40.88
N SER A 11 -34.42 16.75 40.72
CA SER A 11 -34.89 15.70 39.80
C SER A 11 -34.67 16.11 38.33
N PHE A 12 -34.99 17.37 37.98
CA PHE A 12 -34.75 17.91 36.64
C PHE A 12 -33.26 17.94 36.26
N PHE A 13 -32.36 18.31 37.19
CA PHE A 13 -30.91 18.27 36.94
C PHE A 13 -30.39 16.85 36.70
N LYS A 14 -30.92 15.83 37.41
CA LYS A 14 -30.55 14.42 37.19
C LYS A 14 -31.02 13.89 35.83
N LEU A 15 -32.26 14.21 35.43
CA LEU A 15 -32.81 13.81 34.12
C LEU A 15 -32.07 14.47 32.95
N CYS A 16 -31.67 15.73 33.11
CA CYS A 16 -30.88 16.46 32.10
C CYS A 16 -29.46 15.87 31.97
N SER A 17 -28.81 15.55 33.10
CA SER A 17 -27.49 14.89 33.09
C SER A 17 -27.53 13.50 32.45
N PHE A 18 -28.60 12.73 32.64
CA PHE A 18 -28.75 11.41 32.05
C PHE A 18 -28.99 11.47 30.54
N SER A 19 -29.78 12.46 30.08
CA SER A 19 -29.99 12.70 28.65
C SER A 19 -28.71 13.15 27.94
N LEU A 20 -27.91 14.01 28.57
CA LEU A 20 -26.60 14.42 28.03
C LEU A 20 -25.61 13.24 27.94
N LEU A 21 -25.61 12.34 28.92
CA LEU A 21 -24.78 11.13 28.90
C LEU A 21 -25.19 10.17 27.76
N ILE A 22 -26.50 9.99 27.54
CA ILE A 22 -27.03 9.17 26.44
C ILE A 22 -26.68 9.79 25.09
N LEU A 23 -26.85 11.11 24.93
CA LEU A 23 -26.43 11.83 23.71
C LEU A 23 -24.93 11.70 23.44
N PHE A 24 -24.10 11.76 24.49
CA PHE A 24 -22.65 11.57 24.37
C PHE A 24 -22.31 10.14 23.91
N LEU A 25 -22.95 9.11 24.50
CA LEU A 25 -22.75 7.71 24.12
C LEU A 25 -23.24 7.38 22.70
N ILE A 26 -24.35 8.00 22.25
CA ILE A 26 -24.83 7.89 20.87
C ILE A 26 -23.88 8.60 19.88
N SER A 27 -23.27 9.73 20.28
CA SER A 27 -22.25 10.39 19.46
C SER A 27 -20.94 9.59 19.38
N CYS A 28 -20.57 8.88 20.44
CA CYS A 28 -19.37 8.03 20.44
C CYS A 28 -19.54 6.72 19.67
N SER A 29 -20.77 6.24 19.48
CA SER A 29 -21.06 5.00 18.72
C SER A 29 -21.31 5.26 17.23
N SER A 30 -21.33 6.52 16.79
CA SER A 30 -21.54 6.93 15.39
C SER A 30 -20.25 7.33 14.66
N PHE A 31 -19.08 7.03 15.23
CA PHE A 31 -17.83 7.03 14.46
C PHE A 31 -17.69 5.66 13.77
N PRO A 32 -18.03 5.50 12.47
CA PRO A 32 -17.48 4.38 11.73
C PRO A 32 -15.97 4.50 11.82
N SER A 33 -15.31 3.39 12.13
CA SER A 33 -13.87 3.24 11.92
C SER A 33 -13.56 3.82 10.55
N THR A 34 -12.65 4.81 10.49
CA THR A 34 -12.08 5.32 9.25
C THR A 34 -11.22 4.22 8.64
N GLU A 35 -11.86 3.15 8.17
CA GLU A 35 -11.27 2.29 7.17
C GLU A 35 -11.07 3.16 5.94
N ALA A 36 -9.86 3.04 5.40
CA ALA A 36 -9.39 3.61 4.16
C ALA A 36 -10.32 3.26 2.99
N TYR A 37 -11.47 3.94 2.88
CA TYR A 37 -12.49 3.63 1.89
C TYR A 37 -12.13 4.28 0.55
N ASP A 38 -11.80 3.47 -0.45
CA ASP A 38 -11.71 3.90 -1.84
C ASP A 38 -13.07 3.67 -2.51
N PRO A 39 -13.85 4.72 -2.85
CA PRO A 39 -15.18 4.56 -3.42
C PRO A 39 -15.17 3.84 -4.79
N LEU A 40 -14.03 3.81 -5.48
CA LEU A 40 -13.87 3.12 -6.76
C LEU A 40 -13.44 1.65 -6.60
N ASP A 41 -12.92 1.28 -5.42
CA ASP A 41 -12.45 -0.07 -5.14
C ASP A 41 -12.61 -0.41 -3.64
N PRO A 42 -13.86 -0.52 -3.15
CA PRO A 42 -14.15 -0.61 -1.72
C PRO A 42 -13.63 -1.89 -1.06
N ASN A 43 -13.36 -2.93 -1.84
CA ASN A 43 -12.84 -4.21 -1.37
C ASN A 43 -11.36 -4.43 -1.77
N GLY A 44 -10.77 -3.47 -2.46
CA GLY A 44 -9.40 -3.56 -2.97
C GLY A 44 -8.38 -3.57 -1.85
N ASN A 45 -7.53 -4.60 -1.83
CA ASN A 45 -6.45 -4.70 -0.86
C ASN A 45 -5.21 -5.35 -1.48
N ILE A 46 -4.10 -5.15 -0.79
CA ILE A 46 -2.89 -5.93 -0.99
C ILE A 46 -2.83 -6.96 0.13
N THR A 47 -2.85 -8.23 -0.23
CA THR A 47 -2.74 -9.32 0.74
C THR A 47 -1.32 -9.87 0.74
N ILE A 48 -0.67 -9.81 1.90
CA ILE A 48 0.62 -10.45 2.14
C ILE A 48 0.35 -11.79 2.82
N LYS A 49 0.65 -12.86 2.10
CA LYS A 49 0.45 -14.23 2.52
C LYS A 49 1.77 -14.83 2.96
N TRP A 50 1.78 -15.39 4.16
CA TRP A 50 2.92 -16.00 4.81
C TRP A 50 2.68 -17.50 4.93
N ASP A 51 3.40 -18.30 4.13
CA ASP A 51 3.29 -19.76 4.13
C ASP A 51 4.53 -20.39 4.79
N ILE A 52 4.33 -21.10 5.89
CA ILE A 52 5.39 -21.87 6.57
C ILE A 52 5.50 -23.23 5.88
N MET A 53 6.55 -23.43 5.10
CA MET A 53 6.70 -24.63 4.25
C MET A 53 7.26 -25.83 5.02
N SER A 54 8.32 -25.63 5.79
CA SER A 54 9.01 -26.71 6.49
C SER A 54 9.83 -26.24 7.68
N TRP A 55 10.20 -27.20 8.52
CA TRP A 55 10.99 -27.05 9.73
C TRP A 55 12.19 -27.97 9.53
N THR A 56 13.38 -27.39 9.43
CA THR A 56 14.62 -28.17 9.32
C THR A 56 15.29 -28.15 10.68
N SER A 57 15.32 -29.30 11.35
CA SER A 57 16.18 -29.48 12.52
C SER A 57 17.58 -29.81 12.03
N ASP A 58 18.52 -28.89 12.18
CA ASP A 58 19.92 -29.22 11.99
C ASP A 58 20.32 -30.16 13.13
N GLY A 59 20.48 -31.45 12.81
CA GLY A 59 20.61 -32.57 13.75
C GLY A 59 21.78 -32.51 14.75
N TYR A 60 22.47 -31.39 14.85
CA TYR A 60 23.58 -31.14 15.78
C TYR A 60 23.50 -29.79 16.51
N VAL A 61 22.49 -28.94 16.24
CA VAL A 61 22.35 -27.63 16.88
C VAL A 61 20.91 -27.42 17.33
N VAL A 62 20.74 -26.84 18.53
CA VAL A 62 19.46 -26.50 19.21
C VAL A 62 18.57 -25.52 18.39
N SER A 63 19.01 -25.09 17.20
CA SER A 63 18.33 -24.15 16.33
C SER A 63 17.66 -24.85 15.14
N ILE A 64 16.33 -24.87 15.14
CA ILE A 64 15.51 -25.25 13.98
C ILE A 64 15.38 -24.03 13.06
N PHE A 65 15.45 -24.29 11.75
CA PHE A 65 15.22 -23.31 10.69
C PHE A 65 13.82 -23.47 10.10
N PHE A 66 13.19 -22.35 9.74
CA PHE A 66 11.89 -22.29 9.10
C PHE A 66 12.06 -21.82 7.68
N SER A 67 11.57 -22.61 6.73
CA SER A 67 11.42 -22.14 5.36
C SER A 67 10.07 -21.44 5.24
N LEU A 68 10.10 -20.13 4.97
CA LEU A 68 8.92 -19.31 4.77
C LEU A 68 8.84 -18.85 3.32
N LEU A 69 7.67 -19.00 2.70
CA LEU A 69 7.33 -18.39 1.42
C LEU A 69 6.39 -17.21 1.68
N VAL A 70 6.83 -16.01 1.31
CA VAL A 70 6.02 -14.79 1.41
C VAL A 70 5.56 -14.43 0.01
N THR A 71 4.24 -14.31 -0.17
CA THR A 71 3.64 -13.88 -1.45
C THR A 71 2.78 -12.65 -1.22
N ILE A 72 3.01 -11.61 -2.01
CA ILE A 72 2.25 -10.36 -2.01
C ILE A 72 1.33 -10.39 -3.22
N TYR A 73 0.03 -10.33 -2.97
CA TYR A 73 -1.01 -10.27 -3.99
C TYR A 73 -1.62 -8.88 -4.01
N ASN A 74 -1.72 -8.28 -5.19
CA ASN A 74 -2.43 -7.03 -5.40
C ASN A 74 -3.85 -7.30 -5.90
N PHE A 75 -4.81 -7.45 -4.98
CA PHE A 75 -6.23 -7.64 -5.29
C PHE A 75 -6.98 -6.33 -5.53
N GLN A 76 -6.27 -5.23 -5.78
CA GLN A 76 -6.90 -4.00 -6.22
C GLN A 76 -7.36 -4.14 -7.68
N GLN A 77 -8.36 -3.37 -8.07
CA GLN A 77 -8.95 -3.44 -9.41
C GLN A 77 -8.14 -2.60 -10.43
N TYR A 78 -7.75 -1.39 -10.04
CA TYR A 78 -7.15 -0.42 -10.97
C TYR A 78 -5.80 0.16 -10.51
N ARG A 79 -5.37 -0.13 -9.28
CA ARG A 79 -4.14 0.43 -8.71
C ARG A 79 -2.96 -0.52 -8.90
N HIS A 80 -1.85 0.04 -9.38
CA HIS A 80 -0.59 -0.66 -9.56
C HIS A 80 0.45 -0.11 -8.59
N ILE A 81 1.41 -0.95 -8.22
CA ILE A 81 2.64 -0.50 -7.60
C ILE A 81 3.67 -0.38 -8.71
N GLN A 82 4.07 0.86 -9.02
CA GLN A 82 5.08 1.17 -10.03
C GLN A 82 6.49 1.13 -9.43
N ALA A 83 7.52 1.24 -10.27
CA ALA A 83 8.91 1.40 -9.81
C ALA A 83 9.02 2.63 -8.89
N PRO A 84 9.79 2.59 -7.78
CA PRO A 84 10.79 1.59 -7.36
C PRO A 84 10.23 0.31 -6.73
N GLY A 85 8.92 0.11 -6.78
CA GLY A 85 8.26 -1.07 -6.27
C GLY A 85 7.87 -0.98 -4.80
N TRP A 86 7.40 -2.10 -4.27
CA TRP A 86 7.04 -2.23 -2.86
C TRP A 86 8.28 -2.43 -1.97
N LYS A 87 8.18 -1.96 -0.72
CA LYS A 87 9.06 -2.34 0.39
C LYS A 87 8.21 -2.86 1.53
N LEU A 88 8.50 -4.08 1.97
CA LEU A 88 7.74 -4.76 3.02
C LEU A 88 8.58 -4.82 4.30
N GLY A 89 8.07 -4.24 5.38
CA GLY A 89 8.67 -4.34 6.71
C GLY A 89 7.74 -5.04 7.69
N TRP A 90 8.32 -5.66 8.71
CA TRP A 90 7.59 -6.25 9.83
C TRP A 90 8.48 -6.26 11.07
N THR A 91 7.91 -6.59 12.23
CA THR A 91 8.66 -6.77 13.48
C THR A 91 8.57 -8.21 13.96
N TRP A 92 9.73 -8.83 14.20
CA TRP A 92 9.79 -10.15 14.79
C TRP A 92 9.24 -10.16 16.22
N ALA A 93 8.44 -11.18 16.54
CA ALA A 93 7.80 -11.30 17.85
C ALA A 93 8.80 -11.65 18.97
N LYS A 94 9.90 -12.34 18.64
CA LYS A 94 10.93 -12.76 19.59
C LYS A 94 12.32 -12.28 19.12
N LYS A 95 13.24 -13.21 18.92
CA LYS A 95 14.65 -13.00 18.54
C LYS A 95 14.97 -13.71 17.22
N GLU A 96 13.97 -13.84 16.37
CA GLU A 96 14.12 -14.42 15.04
C GLU A 96 15.14 -13.64 14.21
N VAL A 97 15.87 -14.36 13.37
CA VAL A 97 16.84 -13.79 12.42
C VAL A 97 16.68 -14.47 11.06
N ILE A 98 17.03 -13.75 10.00
CA ILE A 98 16.96 -14.27 8.63
C ILE A 98 18.33 -14.81 8.25
N TRP A 99 18.41 -16.10 7.93
CA TRP A 99 19.64 -16.77 7.53
C TRP A 99 19.94 -16.68 6.04
N SER A 100 18.91 -16.82 5.21
CA SER A 100 19.04 -16.71 3.76
C SER A 100 17.73 -16.24 3.14
N MET A 101 17.83 -15.67 1.94
CA MET A 101 16.70 -15.17 1.15
C MET A 101 16.87 -15.49 -0.33
N MET A 102 15.77 -15.69 -1.04
CA MET A 102 15.68 -15.85 -2.49
C MET A 102 14.47 -15.07 -3.01
N GLY A 103 14.60 -14.45 -4.18
CA GLY A 103 13.55 -13.61 -4.77
C GLY A 103 13.37 -12.23 -4.14
N GLY A 104 14.04 -11.94 -3.04
CA GLY A 104 14.01 -10.65 -2.37
C GLY A 104 15.24 -10.48 -1.48
N GLU A 105 15.52 -9.25 -1.08
CA GLU A 105 16.70 -8.90 -0.30
C GLU A 105 16.35 -7.88 0.79
N THR A 106 16.98 -8.00 1.96
CA THR A 106 16.85 -7.00 3.02
C THR A 106 17.67 -5.76 2.69
N THR A 107 17.08 -4.59 2.90
CA THR A 107 17.75 -3.30 2.71
C THR A 107 18.93 -3.07 3.67
N GLU A 108 18.90 -3.69 4.85
CA GLU A 108 19.94 -3.58 5.87
C GLU A 108 20.16 -4.93 6.56
N GLN A 109 21.41 -5.27 6.85
CA GLN A 109 21.76 -6.49 7.59
C GLN A 109 21.52 -6.36 9.10
N GLY A 110 21.72 -5.17 9.68
CA GLY A 110 21.62 -4.93 11.12
C GLY A 110 22.81 -5.48 11.93
N ASP A 111 22.72 -5.44 13.27
CA ASP A 111 23.78 -5.91 14.16
C ASP A 111 23.73 -7.43 14.36
N CYS A 112 24.62 -8.14 13.67
CA CYS A 112 24.82 -9.59 13.78
C CYS A 112 26.00 -9.98 14.70
N SER A 113 26.55 -9.09 15.51
CA SER A 113 27.77 -9.33 16.33
C SER A 113 27.69 -10.54 17.28
N ARG A 114 26.47 -10.98 17.63
CA ARG A 114 26.23 -12.19 18.44
C ARG A 114 26.68 -13.48 17.74
N PHE A 115 26.79 -13.49 16.41
CA PHE A 115 27.13 -14.67 15.62
C PHE A 115 28.62 -14.66 15.26
N LYS A 116 29.40 -15.57 15.86
CA LYS A 116 30.88 -15.62 15.70
C LYS A 116 31.37 -16.57 14.58
N GLY A 117 30.46 -17.13 13.78
CA GLY A 117 30.76 -18.08 12.71
C GLY A 117 29.99 -17.72 11.45
N ASN A 118 29.00 -18.55 11.09
CA ASN A 118 28.08 -18.19 10.02
C ASN A 118 27.23 -16.99 10.44
N ILE A 119 27.37 -15.89 9.68
CA ILE A 119 26.63 -14.65 9.91
C ILE A 119 25.29 -14.75 9.16
N PRO A 120 24.14 -14.53 9.81
CA PRO A 120 22.85 -14.49 9.14
C PRO A 120 22.77 -13.36 8.11
N HIS A 121 21.91 -13.54 7.10
CA HIS A 121 21.61 -12.51 6.10
C HIS A 121 21.08 -11.21 6.73
N CYS A 122 20.22 -11.30 7.75
CA CYS A 122 19.74 -10.14 8.49
C CYS A 122 19.42 -10.48 9.95
N CYS A 123 19.95 -9.66 10.88
CA CYS A 123 19.72 -9.79 12.32
C CYS A 123 18.85 -8.65 12.89
N ASN A 124 18.37 -7.73 12.04
CA ASN A 124 17.50 -6.67 12.48
C ASN A 124 16.16 -7.24 12.99
N LYS A 125 15.66 -6.72 14.12
CA LYS A 125 14.36 -7.08 14.69
C LYS A 125 13.20 -6.57 13.81
N HIS A 126 13.42 -5.50 13.06
CA HIS A 126 12.45 -4.87 12.17
C HIS A 126 12.99 -4.80 10.73
N PRO A 127 13.16 -5.95 10.06
CA PRO A 127 13.72 -5.98 8.71
C PRO A 127 12.80 -5.28 7.71
N THR A 128 13.38 -4.68 6.69
CA THR A 128 12.67 -4.18 5.50
C THR A 128 13.22 -4.88 4.27
N VAL A 129 12.33 -5.52 3.52
CA VAL A 129 12.62 -6.32 2.33
C VAL A 129 12.13 -5.62 1.08
N VAL A 130 12.93 -5.75 0.02
CA VAL A 130 12.60 -5.34 -1.34
C VAL A 130 12.70 -6.53 -2.28
N ASP A 131 11.96 -6.47 -3.38
CA ASP A 131 12.07 -7.44 -4.47
C ASP A 131 13.39 -7.26 -5.22
N LEU A 132 13.91 -8.35 -5.78
CA LEU A 132 15.09 -8.28 -6.64
C LEU A 132 14.77 -7.64 -8.00
N LEU A 133 15.78 -7.14 -8.70
CA LEU A 133 15.61 -6.53 -10.02
C LEU A 133 15.50 -7.58 -11.14
N PRO A 134 14.89 -7.24 -12.29
CA PRO A 134 14.93 -8.10 -13.47
C PRO A 134 16.38 -8.42 -13.88
N GLY A 135 16.65 -9.68 -14.23
CA GLY A 135 17.99 -10.14 -14.62
C GLY A 135 18.80 -10.81 -13.50
N THR A 136 18.22 -10.98 -12.30
CA THR A 136 18.81 -11.78 -11.22
C THR A 136 19.18 -13.20 -11.70
N PRO A 137 20.30 -13.79 -11.25
CA PRO A 137 20.67 -15.17 -11.57
C PRO A 137 19.61 -16.21 -11.15
N TYR A 138 19.45 -17.27 -11.94
CA TYR A 138 18.40 -18.29 -11.75
C TYR A 138 18.42 -18.95 -10.35
N ASN A 139 19.60 -19.11 -9.74
CA ASN A 139 19.76 -19.69 -8.41
C ASN A 139 19.24 -18.80 -7.26
N GLN A 140 18.93 -17.54 -7.53
CA GLN A 140 18.37 -16.59 -6.57
C GLN A 140 16.91 -16.24 -6.89
N GLN A 141 16.35 -16.82 -7.96
CA GLN A 141 14.97 -16.58 -8.37
C GLN A 141 14.01 -17.57 -7.71
N ILE A 142 12.77 -17.11 -7.55
CA ILE A 142 11.61 -17.93 -7.19
C ILE A 142 10.43 -17.53 -8.08
N ALA A 143 9.39 -18.36 -8.12
CA ALA A 143 8.17 -18.07 -8.86
C ALA A 143 7.62 -16.66 -8.51
N ASN A 144 7.25 -15.89 -9.54
CA ASN A 144 6.71 -14.54 -9.41
C ASN A 144 7.64 -13.49 -8.78
N CYS A 145 8.92 -13.75 -8.55
CA CYS A 145 9.85 -12.72 -8.05
C CYS A 145 10.41 -11.82 -9.14
N CYS A 146 11.25 -10.90 -8.69
CA CYS A 146 12.35 -10.31 -9.42
C CYS A 146 11.92 -9.31 -10.50
N LYS A 147 10.88 -8.54 -10.18
CA LYS A 147 10.29 -7.51 -11.05
C LYS A 147 10.62 -6.10 -10.54
N GLY A 148 11.57 -5.97 -9.61
CA GLY A 148 11.89 -4.71 -8.94
C GLY A 148 10.70 -4.18 -8.13
N GLY A 149 9.84 -5.07 -7.64
CA GLY A 149 8.72 -4.74 -6.76
C GLY A 149 7.53 -4.12 -7.49
N VAL A 150 7.52 -4.14 -8.82
CA VAL A 150 6.36 -3.72 -9.62
C VAL A 150 5.25 -4.76 -9.51
N LEU A 151 4.04 -4.33 -9.17
CA LEU A 151 2.86 -5.19 -9.05
C LEU A 151 1.68 -4.57 -9.80
N ASN A 152 1.16 -5.29 -10.79
CA ASN A 152 -0.06 -4.90 -11.49
C ASN A 152 -1.30 -5.24 -10.67
N SER A 153 -2.46 -4.75 -11.11
CA SER A 153 -3.73 -5.02 -10.44
C SER A 153 -4.27 -6.37 -10.88
N TRP A 154 -4.87 -7.13 -9.96
CA TRP A 154 -5.38 -8.47 -10.27
C TRP A 154 -6.42 -8.44 -11.39
N ALA A 155 -7.25 -7.40 -11.44
CA ALA A 155 -8.31 -7.31 -12.46
C ALA A 155 -7.78 -7.02 -13.87
N GLN A 156 -6.59 -6.44 -14.01
CA GLN A 156 -6.02 -6.13 -15.32
C GLN A 156 -5.05 -7.18 -15.81
N ASP A 157 -4.12 -7.60 -14.95
CA ASP A 157 -3.14 -8.62 -15.29
C ASP A 157 -2.88 -9.53 -14.07
N PRO A 158 -3.67 -10.60 -13.92
CA PRO A 158 -3.51 -11.58 -12.84
C PRO A 158 -2.12 -12.22 -12.81
N ALA A 159 -1.44 -12.36 -13.97
CA ALA A 159 -0.15 -13.04 -14.06
C ALA A 159 0.98 -12.24 -13.42
N THR A 160 0.85 -10.91 -13.39
CA THR A 160 1.85 -9.99 -12.81
C THR A 160 1.37 -9.28 -11.54
N ALA A 161 0.18 -9.64 -11.04
CA ALA A 161 -0.39 -9.12 -9.78
C ALA A 161 0.14 -9.81 -8.51
N ALA A 162 1.10 -10.73 -8.65
CA ALA A 162 1.76 -11.39 -7.53
C ALA A 162 3.28 -11.22 -7.58
N SER A 163 3.87 -11.09 -6.39
CA SER A 163 5.32 -11.07 -6.13
C SER A 163 5.62 -12.02 -4.99
N SER A 164 6.70 -12.81 -5.07
CA SER A 164 7.04 -13.71 -3.96
C SER A 164 8.54 -13.76 -3.68
N PHE A 165 8.86 -14.05 -2.43
CA PHE A 165 10.23 -14.29 -1.97
C PHE A 165 10.21 -15.36 -0.88
N GLN A 166 11.29 -16.13 -0.81
CA GLN A 166 11.47 -17.18 0.18
C GLN A 166 12.58 -16.78 1.13
N LEU A 167 12.42 -17.11 2.40
CA LEU A 167 13.44 -16.85 3.41
C LEU A 167 13.54 -17.98 4.43
N SER A 168 14.75 -18.19 4.93
CA SER A 168 15.04 -19.13 6.02
C SER A 168 15.17 -18.35 7.33
N VAL A 169 14.30 -18.64 8.31
CA VAL A 169 14.31 -17.99 9.63
C VAL A 169 14.88 -18.93 10.67
N GLY A 170 15.77 -18.43 11.53
CA GLY A 170 16.26 -19.15 12.69
C GLY A 170 15.84 -18.51 14.01
N GLN A 171 16.09 -19.20 15.12
CA GLN A 171 15.72 -18.76 16.48
C GLN A 171 14.20 -18.53 16.69
N SER A 172 13.35 -18.98 15.77
CA SER A 172 11.92 -19.10 16.01
C SER A 172 11.66 -20.44 16.72
N GLY A 173 10.73 -20.47 17.68
CA GLY A 173 10.59 -21.61 18.60
C GLY A 173 10.32 -22.96 17.91
N THR A 174 10.57 -24.08 18.60
CA THR A 174 10.66 -25.43 17.98
C THR A 174 9.35 -26.17 17.69
N THR A 175 8.19 -25.63 18.07
CA THR A 175 6.86 -26.24 17.84
C THR A 175 5.82 -25.26 17.32
N ASN A 176 4.74 -25.79 16.73
CA ASN A 176 3.55 -25.03 16.26
C ASN A 176 3.00 -24.05 17.32
N LYS A 177 3.16 -24.34 18.62
CA LYS A 177 2.71 -23.46 19.72
C LYS A 177 3.68 -22.31 20.00
N THR A 178 4.94 -22.46 19.59
CA THR A 178 6.02 -21.52 19.94
C THR A 178 6.38 -20.55 18.84
N VAL A 179 6.06 -20.86 17.57
CA VAL A 179 6.16 -19.91 16.46
C VAL A 179 5.12 -18.82 16.68
N ARG A 180 5.58 -17.57 16.68
CA ARG A 180 4.73 -16.39 16.87
C ARG A 180 4.67 -15.62 15.57
N VAL A 181 3.46 -15.17 15.25
CA VAL A 181 3.21 -14.34 14.08
C VAL A 181 3.95 -13.00 14.27
N PRO A 182 4.66 -12.51 13.26
CA PRO A 182 5.22 -11.17 13.31
C PRO A 182 4.14 -10.11 13.51
N VAL A 183 4.56 -8.94 13.99
CA VAL A 183 3.66 -7.82 14.29
C VAL A 183 4.13 -6.57 13.55
N ASN A 184 3.27 -5.54 13.49
CA ASN A 184 3.61 -4.24 12.90
C ASN A 184 4.09 -4.35 11.45
N PHE A 185 3.26 -4.95 10.59
CA PHE A 185 3.52 -4.97 9.16
C PHE A 185 3.42 -3.57 8.57
N THR A 186 4.36 -3.23 7.70
CA THR A 186 4.41 -1.97 6.98
C THR A 186 4.62 -2.27 5.49
N LEU A 187 3.73 -1.76 4.65
CA LEU A 187 3.87 -1.82 3.21
C LEU A 187 4.10 -0.41 2.70
N LYS A 188 5.28 -0.16 2.12
CA LYS A 188 5.59 1.09 1.45
C LYS A 188 5.56 0.86 -0.04
N ALA A 189 4.85 1.70 -0.76
CA ALA A 189 4.85 1.76 -2.21
C ALA A 189 5.35 3.16 -2.63
N PRO A 190 5.50 3.47 -3.93
CA PRO A 190 5.75 4.84 -4.35
C PRO A 190 4.58 5.74 -3.89
N GLY A 191 4.85 6.62 -2.93
CA GLY A 191 3.84 7.43 -2.24
C GLY A 191 3.36 6.82 -0.91
N PRO A 192 2.86 7.64 0.03
CA PRO A 192 2.22 7.12 1.22
C PRO A 192 0.82 6.56 0.88
N GLY A 193 0.16 5.89 1.82
CA GLY A 193 -1.25 5.53 1.68
C GLY A 193 -1.65 4.13 2.14
N TYR A 194 -0.71 3.18 2.19
CA TYR A 194 -1.02 1.82 2.62
C TYR A 194 -0.92 1.68 4.14
N THR A 195 -1.96 1.11 4.73
CA THR A 195 -2.00 0.73 6.14
C THR A 195 -2.31 -0.75 6.23
N CYS A 196 -1.49 -1.50 6.97
CA CYS A 196 -1.65 -2.93 7.14
C CYS A 196 -2.33 -3.26 8.46
N GLY A 197 -3.27 -4.19 8.42
CA GLY A 197 -3.91 -4.75 9.60
C GLY A 197 -3.04 -5.79 10.32
N PRO A 198 -3.53 -6.35 11.44
CA PRO A 198 -2.88 -7.47 12.10
C PRO A 198 -2.95 -8.74 11.24
N ALA A 199 -1.94 -9.59 11.38
CA ALA A 199 -1.92 -10.88 10.71
C ALA A 199 -2.99 -11.84 11.26
N LYS A 200 -3.71 -12.50 10.36
CA LYS A 200 -4.77 -13.48 10.67
C LYS A 200 -4.31 -14.88 10.29
N ILE A 201 -4.48 -15.82 11.21
CA ILE A 201 -4.23 -17.25 10.94
C ILE A 201 -5.36 -17.78 10.07
N VAL A 202 -5.02 -18.39 8.95
CA VAL A 202 -5.98 -18.95 7.98
C VAL A 202 -5.70 -20.43 7.73
N LYS A 203 -6.57 -21.08 6.95
CA LYS A 203 -6.40 -22.48 6.55
C LYS A 203 -5.05 -22.64 5.82
N PRO A 204 -4.24 -23.66 6.15
CA PRO A 204 -2.93 -23.80 5.53
C PRO A 204 -3.03 -24.07 4.02
N SER A 205 -2.22 -23.36 3.26
CA SER A 205 -2.18 -23.37 1.79
C SER A 205 -1.76 -24.72 1.23
N ARG A 206 -2.31 -25.05 0.06
CA ARG A 206 -1.91 -26.22 -0.73
C ARG A 206 -1.14 -25.79 -1.96
N PHE A 207 -0.07 -26.52 -2.25
CA PHE A 207 0.78 -26.34 -3.41
C PHE A 207 0.76 -27.63 -4.22
N VAL A 208 0.20 -27.55 -5.41
CA VAL A 208 0.22 -28.65 -6.37
C VAL A 208 1.49 -28.53 -7.19
N THR A 209 2.24 -29.62 -7.32
CA THR A 209 3.40 -29.65 -8.23
C THR A 209 2.97 -29.33 -9.66
N PRO A 210 3.84 -28.73 -10.51
CA PRO A 210 3.52 -28.44 -11.91
C PRO A 210 2.99 -29.66 -12.68
N ASP A 211 3.50 -30.85 -12.37
CA ASP A 211 3.11 -32.11 -13.00
C ASP A 211 1.73 -32.64 -12.52
N GLY A 212 1.08 -31.96 -11.58
CA GLY A 212 -0.22 -32.31 -11.01
C GLY A 212 -0.24 -33.53 -10.06
N ARG A 213 0.87 -34.24 -9.92
CA ARG A 213 0.92 -35.54 -9.22
C ARG A 213 1.04 -35.49 -7.70
N ARG A 214 1.57 -34.40 -7.14
CA ARG A 214 1.80 -34.26 -5.69
C ARG A 214 1.21 -32.95 -5.19
N GLU A 215 0.39 -33.05 -4.15
CA GLU A 215 0.00 -31.91 -3.34
C GLU A 215 0.87 -31.87 -2.08
N THR A 216 1.42 -30.71 -1.79
CA THR A 216 2.07 -30.40 -0.51
C THR A 216 1.27 -29.31 0.18
N GLN A 217 1.32 -29.27 1.51
CA GLN A 217 0.61 -28.27 2.29
C GLN A 217 1.60 -27.47 3.14
N ALA A 218 1.40 -26.16 3.24
CA ALA A 218 2.04 -25.37 4.27
C ALA A 218 1.64 -25.91 5.65
N MET A 219 2.54 -25.81 6.61
CA MET A 219 2.25 -26.19 7.99
C MET A 219 1.35 -25.14 8.66
N MET A 220 1.55 -23.87 8.32
CA MET A 220 0.71 -22.75 8.74
C MET A 220 0.67 -21.69 7.65
N THR A 221 -0.44 -20.98 7.58
CA THR A 221 -0.59 -19.82 6.70
C THR A 221 -1.17 -18.65 7.47
N TRP A 222 -0.58 -17.47 7.27
CA TRP A 222 -1.07 -16.21 7.80
C TRP A 222 -1.32 -15.22 6.68
N ASN A 223 -2.39 -14.43 6.80
CA ASN A 223 -2.72 -13.37 5.86
C ASN A 223 -2.68 -12.03 6.57
N VAL A 224 -2.02 -11.07 5.94
CA VAL A 224 -2.03 -9.65 6.32
C VAL A 224 -2.70 -8.90 5.19
N ALA A 225 -3.75 -8.16 5.48
CA ALA A 225 -4.40 -7.28 4.51
C ALA A 225 -3.90 -5.85 4.71
N CYS A 226 -3.45 -5.22 3.63
CA CYS A 226 -3.09 -3.81 3.58
C CYS A 226 -4.06 -3.08 2.65
N THR A 227 -4.69 -2.03 3.17
CA THR A 227 -5.66 -1.21 2.43
C THR A 227 -5.05 0.14 2.10
N TYR A 228 -5.48 0.73 0.99
CA TYR A 228 -5.01 2.03 0.53
C TYR A 228 -5.98 3.13 0.93
N SER A 229 -5.49 4.13 1.67
CA SER A 229 -6.27 5.31 2.03
C SER A 229 -5.87 6.49 1.17
N GLN A 230 -6.81 7.04 0.41
CA GLN A 230 -6.57 8.27 -0.36
C GLN A 230 -6.19 9.44 0.56
N PHE A 231 -6.82 9.53 1.74
CA PHE A 231 -6.53 10.57 2.73
C PHE A 231 -5.14 10.47 3.34
N LEU A 232 -4.63 9.26 3.56
CA LEU A 232 -3.25 9.08 4.06
C LEU A 232 -2.22 9.23 2.94
N ALA A 233 -2.62 8.96 1.70
CA ALA A 233 -1.73 9.02 0.56
C ALA A 233 -1.44 10.44 0.11
N GLN A 234 -2.42 11.33 0.21
CA GLN A 234 -2.21 12.72 -0.19
C GLN A 234 -3.27 13.64 0.43
N GLU A 235 -2.80 14.73 1.02
CA GLU A 235 -3.69 15.80 1.52
C GLU A 235 -4.38 16.54 0.35
N ALA A 236 -3.73 16.61 -0.80
CA ALA A 236 -4.25 17.23 -2.02
C ALA A 236 -4.25 16.22 -3.18
N PRO A 237 -5.23 16.29 -4.11
CA PRO A 237 -5.32 15.36 -5.22
C PRO A 237 -4.09 15.46 -6.14
N SER A 238 -3.76 14.36 -6.84
CA SER A 238 -2.63 14.30 -7.78
C SER A 238 -2.99 14.74 -9.20
N CYS A 239 -4.28 14.98 -9.47
CA CYS A 239 -4.76 15.40 -10.78
C CYS A 239 -5.95 16.36 -10.68
N CYS A 240 -6.19 17.09 -11.77
CA CYS A 240 -7.41 17.86 -11.93
C CYS A 240 -8.11 17.55 -13.26
N VAL A 241 -9.42 17.73 -13.26
CA VAL A 241 -10.27 17.53 -14.44
C VAL A 241 -10.72 18.89 -14.97
N SER A 242 -10.64 19.06 -16.29
CA SER A 242 -11.18 20.22 -16.99
C SER A 242 -12.14 19.75 -18.07
N PHE A 243 -13.13 20.58 -18.39
CA PHE A 243 -14.23 20.17 -19.25
C PHE A 243 -14.52 21.21 -20.33
N SER A 244 -14.91 20.74 -21.52
CA SER A 244 -15.45 21.56 -22.59
C SER A 244 -16.54 20.81 -23.34
N SER A 245 -17.44 21.53 -23.98
CA SER A 245 -18.55 20.95 -24.73
C SER A 245 -18.62 21.53 -26.14
N PHE A 246 -19.30 20.80 -27.04
CA PHE A 246 -19.56 21.25 -28.39
C PHE A 246 -20.32 22.58 -28.45
N CYS A 247 -21.30 22.76 -27.54
CA CYS A 247 -22.16 23.93 -27.54
C CYS A 247 -21.52 25.16 -26.88
N ASN A 248 -20.33 25.02 -26.28
CA ASN A 248 -19.67 26.12 -25.60
C ASN A 248 -18.13 26.00 -25.67
N ASP A 249 -17.52 26.94 -26.39
CA ASP A 249 -16.07 27.03 -26.56
C ASP A 249 -15.33 27.44 -25.26
N THR A 250 -16.04 27.94 -24.23
CA THR A 250 -15.40 28.25 -22.95
C THR A 250 -15.08 26.98 -22.18
N ILE A 251 -13.78 26.65 -22.11
CA ILE A 251 -13.25 25.57 -21.28
C ILE A 251 -13.48 25.92 -19.81
N VAL A 252 -14.11 25.02 -19.05
CA VAL A 252 -14.13 25.05 -17.58
C VAL A 252 -12.77 24.57 -17.10
N PRO A 253 -11.87 25.46 -16.61
CA PRO A 253 -10.53 25.07 -16.22
C PRO A 253 -10.55 24.38 -14.85
N CYS A 254 -9.44 23.73 -14.50
CA CYS A 254 -9.22 23.30 -13.12
C CYS A 254 -9.25 24.52 -12.18
N SER A 255 -9.78 24.34 -10.96
CA SER A 255 -9.76 25.36 -9.93
C SER A 255 -8.33 25.80 -9.61
N LYS A 256 -8.17 27.06 -9.19
CA LYS A 256 -6.88 27.56 -8.71
C LYS A 256 -6.45 26.74 -7.49
N CYS A 257 -5.20 26.29 -7.47
CA CYS A 257 -4.63 25.47 -6.41
C CYS A 257 -5.33 24.12 -6.17
N ALA A 258 -5.95 23.52 -7.19
CA ALA A 258 -6.63 22.22 -7.08
C ALA A 258 -5.77 21.12 -6.43
N CYS A 259 -4.47 21.07 -6.72
CA CYS A 259 -3.54 20.07 -6.16
C CYS A 259 -2.65 20.61 -5.03
N GLY A 260 -3.09 21.69 -4.38
CA GLY A 260 -2.38 22.34 -3.28
C GLY A 260 -1.33 23.33 -3.79
N CYS A 261 -1.44 24.59 -3.36
CA CYS A 261 -0.39 25.59 -3.54
C CYS A 261 0.45 25.63 -2.27
N GLN A 262 1.78 25.58 -2.41
CA GLN A 262 2.66 25.90 -1.29
C GLN A 262 2.71 27.41 -1.09
N ASN A 263 2.72 27.85 0.18
CA ASN A 263 3.01 29.24 0.50
C ASN A 263 4.39 29.61 -0.06
N THR A 264 4.45 30.75 -0.73
CA THR A 264 5.45 31.24 -1.71
C THR A 264 6.89 31.45 -1.22
N SER A 265 7.33 30.78 -0.15
CA SER A 265 8.65 31.02 0.49
C SER A 265 9.69 29.92 0.25
N GLN A 266 9.41 28.90 -0.57
CA GLN A 266 10.41 27.88 -0.91
C GLN A 266 10.84 27.98 -2.39
N PRO A 267 12.14 28.21 -2.67
CA PRO A 267 12.68 28.11 -4.03
C PRO A 267 12.50 26.66 -4.53
N GLY A 268 11.86 26.48 -5.70
CA GLY A 268 11.70 25.16 -6.34
C GLY A 268 10.31 24.51 -6.26
N SER A 269 9.28 25.24 -5.83
CA SER A 269 7.90 24.70 -5.73
C SER A 269 7.28 24.29 -7.08
N CYS A 270 7.70 24.92 -8.19
CA CYS A 270 7.38 24.52 -9.55
C CYS A 270 8.41 25.06 -10.55
N VAL A 271 8.46 24.47 -11.75
CA VAL A 271 9.37 24.89 -12.82
C VAL A 271 8.62 25.79 -13.81
N GLU A 272 9.10 27.01 -14.00
CA GLU A 272 8.62 27.89 -15.05
C GLU A 272 9.06 27.36 -16.42
N SER A 273 8.18 27.44 -17.42
CA SER A 273 8.37 26.87 -18.76
C SER A 273 9.58 27.42 -19.54
N LYS A 274 10.22 28.49 -19.06
CA LYS A 274 11.37 29.16 -19.69
C LYS A 274 12.74 28.79 -19.08
N ALA A 275 12.79 27.97 -18.03
CA ALA A 275 14.06 27.58 -17.42
C ALA A 275 14.76 26.50 -18.27
N SER A 276 15.84 26.87 -18.96
CA SER A 276 16.61 26.02 -19.88
C SER A 276 17.54 25.00 -19.20
N HIS A 277 17.59 24.98 -17.87
CA HIS A 277 18.50 24.10 -17.12
C HIS A 277 17.76 23.44 -15.95
N ILE A 278 17.17 22.28 -16.19
CA ILE A 278 16.74 21.38 -15.13
C ILE A 278 17.94 20.49 -14.80
N ALA A 279 18.66 20.81 -13.73
CA ALA A 279 19.65 19.89 -13.19
C ALA A 279 18.90 18.66 -12.64
N PRO A 280 19.31 17.42 -12.98
CA PRO A 280 18.70 16.22 -12.39
C PRO A 280 19.09 16.16 -10.92
N PHE A 281 18.25 16.73 -10.05
CA PHE A 281 18.50 16.68 -8.62
C PHE A 281 17.93 15.38 -8.04
N VAL A 282 18.86 14.58 -7.51
CA VAL A 282 18.74 13.49 -6.52
C VAL A 282 17.34 12.90 -6.32
N ASN A 283 17.16 11.65 -6.78
CA ASN A 283 16.14 10.65 -6.43
C ASN A 283 15.19 11.05 -5.28
N SER A 284 14.23 11.92 -5.57
CA SER A 284 13.13 12.26 -4.69
C SER A 284 11.83 11.98 -5.43
N TYR A 285 11.00 11.07 -4.89
CA TYR A 285 9.67 10.73 -5.42
C TYR A 285 8.66 11.89 -5.28
N THR A 286 9.14 13.08 -4.94
CA THR A 286 8.36 14.32 -4.92
C THR A 286 8.15 14.80 -6.36
N PRO A 287 6.89 15.05 -6.78
CA PRO A 287 6.59 15.51 -8.13
C PRO A 287 7.18 16.91 -8.35
N LEU A 288 7.92 17.09 -9.45
CA LEU A 288 8.41 18.40 -9.90
C LEU A 288 7.47 18.90 -10.99
N VAL A 289 6.58 19.82 -10.67
CA VAL A 289 5.49 20.23 -11.56
C VAL A 289 5.82 21.51 -12.32
N ARG A 290 5.32 21.63 -13.55
CA ARG A 290 5.27 22.92 -14.27
C ARG A 290 4.38 23.90 -13.53
N CYS A 291 4.80 25.16 -13.42
CA CYS A 291 3.98 26.20 -12.81
C CYS A 291 2.70 26.43 -13.63
N THR A 292 1.55 26.16 -13.03
CA THR A 292 0.21 26.45 -13.56
C THR A 292 -0.68 26.99 -12.44
N SER A 293 -1.83 27.57 -12.77
CA SER A 293 -2.77 28.06 -11.75
C SER A 293 -3.32 26.96 -10.85
N HIS A 294 -3.35 25.71 -11.31
CA HIS A 294 -3.91 24.56 -10.58
C HIS A 294 -2.85 23.71 -9.86
N MET A 295 -1.56 23.86 -10.20
CA MET A 295 -0.41 23.16 -9.58
C MET A 295 -0.50 21.63 -9.59
N CYS A 296 -1.22 21.05 -10.56
CA CYS A 296 -1.43 19.60 -10.63
C CYS A 296 -0.39 18.90 -11.50
N PRO A 297 0.18 17.77 -11.03
CA PRO A 297 1.05 16.90 -11.83
C PRO A 297 0.39 16.41 -13.12
N VAL A 298 -0.90 16.10 -13.10
CA VAL A 298 -1.65 15.61 -14.26
C VAL A 298 -2.93 16.42 -14.45
N ARG A 299 -3.25 16.73 -15.71
CA ARG A 299 -4.56 17.28 -16.10
C ARG A 299 -5.25 16.33 -17.06
N VAL A 300 -6.52 16.02 -16.76
CA VAL A 300 -7.40 15.27 -17.68
C VAL A 300 -8.42 16.25 -18.25
N HIS A 301 -8.34 16.51 -19.54
CA HIS A 301 -9.29 17.37 -20.24
C HIS A 301 -10.31 16.53 -21.01
N TRP A 302 -11.59 16.75 -20.71
CA TRP A 302 -12.72 16.11 -21.35
C TRP A 302 -13.38 17.09 -22.31
N HIS A 303 -13.47 16.72 -23.58
CA HIS A 303 -14.16 17.51 -24.59
C HIS A 303 -15.29 16.69 -25.22
N ILE A 304 -16.53 17.06 -24.95
CA ILE A 304 -17.70 16.43 -25.59
C ILE A 304 -17.86 17.00 -26.99
N LYS A 305 -17.56 16.18 -28.00
CA LYS A 305 -17.62 16.57 -29.42
C LYS A 305 -19.04 16.58 -29.96
N LEU A 306 -19.84 15.56 -29.65
CA LEU A 306 -21.19 15.38 -30.17
C LEU A 306 -22.04 14.60 -29.17
N ASN A 307 -23.32 14.98 -29.04
CA ASN A 307 -24.31 14.33 -28.18
C ASN A 307 -25.55 13.99 -29.03
N TYR A 308 -25.52 12.85 -29.74
CA TYR A 308 -26.68 12.34 -30.49
C TYR A 308 -27.58 11.50 -29.58
N LYS A 309 -28.84 11.31 -29.99
CA LYS A 309 -29.81 10.44 -29.28
C LYS A 309 -29.33 9.00 -29.07
N GLU A 310 -28.43 8.50 -29.94
CA GLU A 310 -27.97 7.10 -29.93
C GLU A 310 -26.52 6.93 -29.42
N TYR A 311 -25.69 7.97 -29.52
CA TYR A 311 -24.30 7.91 -29.06
C TYR A 311 -23.71 9.28 -28.74
N TRP A 312 -22.71 9.27 -27.86
CA TRP A 312 -21.90 10.43 -27.49
C TRP A 312 -20.47 10.21 -27.98
N ARG A 313 -19.79 11.28 -28.39
CA ARG A 313 -18.37 11.24 -28.76
C ARG A 313 -17.59 12.19 -27.87
N VAL A 314 -16.58 11.67 -27.17
CA VAL A 314 -15.70 12.46 -26.31
C VAL A 314 -14.26 12.33 -26.74
N LYS A 315 -13.54 13.45 -26.70
CA LYS A 315 -12.08 13.50 -26.83
C LYS A 315 -11.50 13.77 -25.45
N ILE A 316 -10.74 12.81 -24.94
CA ILE A 316 -10.03 12.92 -23.66
C ILE A 316 -8.57 13.25 -23.97
N THR A 317 -8.03 14.28 -23.32
CA THR A 317 -6.62 14.69 -23.46
C THR A 317 -5.97 14.68 -22.08
N ILE A 318 -5.01 13.78 -21.87
CA ILE A 318 -4.25 13.67 -20.63
C ILE A 318 -2.92 14.41 -20.83
N THR A 319 -2.62 15.36 -19.95
CA THR A 319 -1.38 16.15 -20.00
C THR A 319 -0.56 15.88 -18.75
N ASN A 320 0.69 15.42 -18.93
CA ASN A 320 1.66 15.29 -17.85
C ASN A 320 2.41 16.62 -17.67
N PHE A 321 2.29 17.21 -16.48
CA PHE A 321 3.02 18.40 -16.05
C PHE A 321 4.16 18.08 -15.07
N ASN A 322 4.36 16.81 -14.71
CA ASN A 322 5.42 16.35 -13.84
C ASN A 322 6.67 16.02 -14.65
N TYR A 323 7.77 16.73 -14.36
CA TYR A 323 9.07 16.52 -15.00
C TYR A 323 9.87 15.38 -14.38
N ASN A 324 9.60 15.02 -13.12
CA ASN A 324 10.33 13.97 -12.41
C ASN A 324 9.72 12.58 -12.63
N MET A 325 8.51 12.48 -13.19
CA MET A 325 7.82 11.21 -13.37
C MET A 325 7.28 11.04 -14.79
N ASN A 326 7.57 9.87 -15.36
CA ASN A 326 6.97 9.39 -16.59
C ASN A 326 5.93 8.32 -16.25
N TYR A 327 4.68 8.60 -16.57
CA TYR A 327 3.58 7.64 -16.43
C TYR A 327 3.57 6.68 -17.63
N THR A 328 4.42 5.65 -17.60
CA THR A 328 4.53 4.66 -18.69
C THR A 328 3.42 3.62 -18.65
N GLN A 329 2.96 3.27 -17.44
CA GLN A 329 1.84 2.35 -17.21
C GLN A 329 0.66 3.15 -16.63
N TRP A 330 -0.36 3.39 -17.44
CA TRP A 330 -1.56 4.11 -17.04
C TRP A 330 -2.80 3.45 -17.61
N ASN A 331 -3.91 3.61 -16.91
CA ASN A 331 -5.22 3.13 -17.34
C ASN A 331 -6.24 4.26 -17.17
N LEU A 332 -7.22 4.31 -18.06
CA LEU A 332 -8.34 5.23 -17.97
C LEU A 332 -9.62 4.41 -17.82
N VAL A 333 -10.28 4.56 -16.68
CA VAL A 333 -11.58 3.94 -16.41
C VAL A 333 -12.63 5.03 -16.51
N VAL A 334 -13.66 4.78 -17.32
CA VAL A 334 -14.80 5.67 -17.49
C VAL A 334 -16.04 4.92 -17.08
N GLN A 335 -16.66 5.35 -15.98
CA GLN A 335 -17.97 4.89 -15.58
C GLN A 335 -19.00 5.92 -16.07
N HIS A 336 -19.86 5.49 -16.98
CA HIS A 336 -21.01 6.27 -17.45
C HIS A 336 -22.28 5.64 -16.87
N PRO A 337 -23.25 6.44 -16.36
CA PRO A 337 -24.55 5.92 -15.91
C PRO A 337 -25.33 5.16 -16.98
#